data_AF-A0A939I6B6-F1
#
_entry.id   AF-A0A939I6B6-F1
#
_cell.length_a   1.000
_cell.length_b   1.000
_cell.length_c   1.000
_cell.angle_alpha   90.00
_cell.angle_beta   90.00
_cell.angle_gamma   90.00
#
_symmetry.space_group_name_H-M   'P 1'
#
loop_
_entity.id
_entity.type
_entity.pdbx_description
1 polymer ?
#
loop_
_entity_poly.entity_id
_entity_poly.type
_entity_poly.pdbx_seq_one_letter_code
_entity_poly.pdbx_strand_id
1 'polypeptide(L)'
;LPWIGARTAGVDDAHVRFLTGVANPVGVKVGPGLTADGLLAICERLDPDRRAGRLVLISRMGAGQVAKRLPGLVAAVLRAGHPVVWLCDPMHGNTVQGPRGLKTRHVAAIEAEVTGFHRVLTEAGIRPGGLHLEATAGDVTECVGGRADGRVAEGDVPLRYTTACDPRLNRRQAHDVVRLFADLMTTD
;
A
#
# COMPACT_ATOMS: atom_id res chain seq x y z
N LEU A 1 4.78 9.71 9.77
CA LEU A 1 5.38 10.53 8.69
C LEU A 1 4.27 11.08 7.80
N PRO A 2 4.35 12.32 7.29
CA PRO A 2 3.40 12.83 6.30
C PRO A 2 3.60 12.13 4.94
N TRP A 3 2.53 11.90 4.20
CA TRP A 3 2.61 11.33 2.85
C TRP A 3 1.71 12.06 1.86
N ILE A 4 2.05 11.97 0.57
CA ILE A 4 1.30 12.51 -0.55
C ILE A 4 0.38 11.42 -1.12
N GLY A 5 -0.89 11.75 -1.28
CA GLY A 5 -1.90 10.84 -1.82
C GLY A 5 -1.78 10.66 -3.33
N ALA A 6 -2.32 9.56 -3.86
CA ALA A 6 -2.21 9.23 -5.28
C ALA A 6 -2.89 10.25 -6.22
N ARG A 7 -3.76 11.12 -5.69
CA ARG A 7 -4.49 12.15 -6.45
C ARG A 7 -3.86 13.54 -6.33
N THR A 8 -2.80 13.66 -5.54
CA THR A 8 -2.12 14.93 -5.23
C THR A 8 -0.61 14.84 -5.40
N ALA A 9 -0.15 13.81 -6.13
CA ALA A 9 1.26 13.49 -6.36
C ALA A 9 1.80 14.03 -7.69
N GLY A 10 1.15 15.04 -8.30
CA GLY A 10 1.74 15.72 -9.45
C GLY A 10 3.05 16.38 -9.04
N VAL A 11 4.11 16.18 -9.83
CA VAL A 11 5.48 16.63 -9.46
C VAL A 11 5.55 18.13 -9.15
N ASP A 12 4.73 18.92 -9.85
CA ASP A 12 4.61 20.36 -9.68
C ASP A 12 3.50 20.80 -8.72
N ASP A 13 2.74 19.87 -8.15
CA ASP A 13 1.63 20.19 -7.24
C ASP A 13 2.13 20.76 -5.91
N ALA A 14 1.27 21.55 -5.26
CA ALA A 14 1.57 22.19 -3.99
C ALA A 14 1.99 21.18 -2.90
N HIS A 15 1.43 19.96 -2.89
CA HIS A 15 1.75 18.93 -1.90
C HIS A 15 3.20 18.44 -2.02
N VAL A 16 3.69 18.20 -3.25
CA VAL A 16 5.09 17.83 -3.49
C VAL A 16 6.00 18.97 -3.08
N ARG A 17 5.71 20.20 -3.54
CA ARG A 17 6.51 21.40 -3.18
C ARG A 17 6.55 21.66 -1.68
N PHE A 18 5.44 21.46 -0.97
CA PHE A 18 5.40 21.63 0.47
C PHE A 18 6.33 20.62 1.16
N LEU A 19 6.26 19.34 0.76
CA LEU A 19 7.07 18.29 1.40
C LEU A 19 8.55 18.31 1.02
N THR A 20 8.98 19.03 -0.02
CA THR A 20 10.42 19.25 -0.24
C THR A 20 11.06 20.09 0.87
N GLY A 21 10.30 21.00 1.48
CA GLY A 21 10.81 21.97 2.47
C GLY A 21 10.84 21.47 3.92
N VAL A 22 10.28 20.29 4.22
CA VAL A 22 10.22 19.76 5.58
C VAL A 22 11.34 18.75 5.85
N ALA A 23 11.83 18.67 7.08
CA ALA A 23 12.92 17.75 7.45
C ALA A 23 12.47 16.30 7.69
N ASN A 24 11.17 16.07 7.94
CA ASN A 24 10.60 14.75 8.20
C ASN A 24 10.89 13.75 7.07
N PRO A 25 10.97 12.43 7.34
CA PRO A 25 10.73 11.44 6.30
C PRO A 25 9.36 11.68 5.65
N VAL A 26 9.26 11.46 4.34
CA VAL A 26 8.04 11.72 3.57
C VAL A 26 7.64 10.50 2.77
N GLY A 27 6.33 10.27 2.64
CA GLY A 27 5.78 9.16 1.86
C GLY A 27 5.11 9.62 0.57
N VAL A 28 5.05 8.75 -0.44
CA VAL A 28 4.23 8.98 -1.65
C VAL A 28 3.48 7.71 -2.00
N LYS A 29 2.18 7.82 -2.26
CA LYS A 29 1.37 6.70 -2.78
C LYS A 29 1.72 6.43 -4.24
N VAL A 30 2.17 5.21 -4.54
CA VAL A 30 2.53 4.75 -5.88
C VAL A 30 1.43 3.85 -6.41
N GLY A 31 0.64 4.36 -7.36
CA GLY A 31 -0.48 3.64 -7.97
C GLY A 31 -0.17 3.03 -9.34
N PRO A 32 -1.07 2.18 -9.88
CA PRO A 32 -0.86 1.48 -11.14
C PRO A 32 -0.88 2.41 -12.37
N GLY A 33 -1.26 3.67 -12.22
CA GLY A 33 -1.22 4.66 -13.31
C GLY A 33 0.13 5.39 -13.43
N LEU A 34 0.99 5.30 -12.41
CA LEU A 34 2.25 6.05 -12.38
C LEU A 34 3.27 5.44 -13.36
N THR A 35 3.95 6.28 -14.13
CA THR A 35 5.04 5.89 -15.03
C THR A 35 6.38 5.90 -14.31
N ALA A 36 7.38 5.23 -14.87
CA ALA A 36 8.74 5.25 -14.33
C ALA A 36 9.29 6.69 -14.28
N ASP A 37 9.17 7.44 -15.38
CA ASP A 37 9.66 8.82 -15.46
C ASP A 37 8.97 9.74 -14.44
N GLY A 38 7.64 9.58 -14.28
CA GLY A 38 6.88 10.34 -13.28
C GLY A 38 7.32 10.02 -11.86
N LEU A 39 7.57 8.74 -11.56
CA LEU A 39 8.08 8.32 -10.25
C LEU A 39 9.49 8.86 -9.99
N LEU A 40 10.39 8.79 -10.98
CA LEU A 40 11.75 9.31 -10.85
C LEU A 40 11.77 10.82 -10.63
N ALA A 41 10.93 11.58 -11.34
CA ALA A 41 10.80 13.02 -11.12
C ALA A 41 10.35 13.35 -9.70
N ILE A 42 9.44 12.55 -9.12
CA ILE A 42 9.04 12.68 -7.71
C ILE A 42 10.21 12.36 -6.77
N CYS A 43 10.98 11.29 -7.05
CA CYS A 43 12.15 10.93 -6.25
C CYS A 43 13.20 12.05 -6.23
N GLU A 44 13.58 12.58 -7.40
CA GLU A 44 14.54 13.70 -7.50
C GLU A 44 14.06 14.94 -6.73
N ARG A 45 12.74 15.15 -6.65
CA ARG A 45 12.18 16.30 -5.95
C ARG A 45 12.16 16.13 -4.43
N LEU A 46 11.84 14.94 -3.93
CA LEU A 46 11.64 14.67 -2.50
C LEU A 46 12.89 14.12 -1.78
N ASP A 47 13.82 13.53 -2.53
CA ASP A 47 15.09 12.99 -2.05
C ASP A 47 16.28 13.41 -2.94
N PRO A 48 16.51 14.74 -3.13
CA PRO A 48 17.57 15.23 -4.02
C PRO A 48 18.98 14.81 -3.56
N ASP A 49 19.16 14.67 -2.25
CA ASP A 49 20.43 14.30 -1.63
C ASP A 49 20.59 12.78 -1.44
N ARG A 50 19.61 11.97 -1.91
CA ARG A 50 19.61 10.50 -1.84
C ARG A 50 19.90 9.99 -0.44
N ARG A 51 19.19 10.53 0.56
CA ARG A 51 19.42 10.18 1.97
C ARG A 51 18.57 8.96 2.31
N ALA A 52 19.23 7.87 2.69
CA ALA A 52 18.55 6.64 3.10
C ALA A 52 17.46 6.93 4.14
N GLY A 53 16.24 6.44 3.89
CA GLY A 53 15.08 6.64 4.76
C GLY A 53 14.38 8.00 4.65
N ARG A 54 14.85 8.91 3.78
CA ARG A 54 14.15 10.18 3.49
C ARG A 54 12.80 9.92 2.81
N LEU A 55 12.80 9.12 1.76
CA LEU A 55 11.62 8.89 0.93
C LEU A 55 11.08 7.47 1.10
N VAL A 56 9.77 7.39 1.34
CA VAL A 56 9.00 6.15 1.45
C VAL A 56 8.06 6.02 0.25
N LEU A 57 8.24 5.00 -0.57
CA LEU A 57 7.33 4.70 -1.68
C LEU A 57 6.30 3.67 -1.24
N ILE A 58 5.03 4.06 -1.25
CA ILE A 58 3.91 3.28 -0.72
C ILE A 58 3.11 2.69 -1.89
N SER A 59 3.45 1.47 -2.30
CA SER A 59 2.83 0.76 -3.43
C SER A 59 1.38 0.39 -3.13
N ARG A 60 0.44 0.78 -3.98
CA ARG A 60 -1.00 0.45 -3.89
C ARG A 60 -1.57 0.00 -5.24
N MET A 61 -0.99 -1.05 -5.79
CA MET A 61 -1.23 -1.49 -7.17
C MET A 61 -2.57 -2.20 -7.34
N GLY A 62 -3.03 -2.92 -6.33
CA GLY A 62 -4.08 -3.92 -6.45
C GLY A 62 -3.49 -5.30 -6.77
N ALA A 63 -4.11 -6.36 -6.24
CA ALA A 63 -3.67 -7.75 -6.39
C ALA A 63 -3.49 -8.18 -7.85
N GLY A 64 -4.40 -7.73 -8.73
CA GLY A 64 -4.35 -8.06 -10.16
C GLY A 64 -3.25 -7.36 -10.96
N GLN A 65 -2.62 -6.32 -10.40
CA GLN A 65 -1.70 -5.43 -11.11
C GLN A 65 -0.29 -5.39 -10.51
N VAL A 66 -0.11 -5.75 -9.23
CA VAL A 66 1.18 -5.64 -8.53
C VAL A 66 2.30 -6.35 -9.29
N ALA A 67 2.09 -7.61 -9.71
CA ALA A 67 3.09 -8.38 -10.44
C ALA A 67 3.38 -7.86 -11.86
N LYS A 68 2.46 -7.08 -12.44
CA LYS A 68 2.59 -6.55 -13.80
C LYS A 68 3.23 -5.16 -13.84
N ARG A 69 2.92 -4.32 -12.85
CA ARG A 69 3.25 -2.88 -12.87
C ARG A 69 4.41 -2.52 -11.95
N LEU A 70 4.49 -3.14 -10.78
CA LEU A 70 5.51 -2.79 -9.78
C LEU A 70 6.95 -3.10 -10.23
N PRO A 71 7.25 -4.23 -10.94
CA PRO A 71 8.64 -4.56 -11.29
C PRO A 71 9.35 -3.46 -12.08
N GLY A 72 8.68 -2.86 -13.07
CA GLY A 72 9.26 -1.79 -13.89
C GLY A 72 9.57 -0.53 -13.10
N LEU A 73 8.72 -0.18 -12.12
CA LEU A 73 8.94 0.97 -11.25
C LEU A 73 10.08 0.74 -10.26
N VAL A 74 10.11 -0.45 -9.65
CA VAL A 74 11.19 -0.86 -8.73
C VAL A 74 12.54 -0.83 -9.45
N ALA A 75 12.62 -1.42 -10.64
CA ALA A 75 13.84 -1.44 -11.44
C ALA A 75 14.30 -0.03 -11.84
N ALA A 76 13.37 0.88 -12.16
CA ALA A 76 13.70 2.26 -12.49
C ALA A 76 14.30 3.01 -11.28
N VAL A 77 13.66 2.93 -10.11
CA VAL A 77 14.14 3.58 -8.88
C VAL A 77 15.49 3.00 -8.44
N LEU A 78 15.64 1.67 -8.52
CA LEU A 78 16.90 0.99 -8.20
C LEU A 78 18.04 1.45 -9.11
N ARG A 79 17.83 1.47 -10.44
CA ARG A 79 18.84 1.96 -11.40
C ARG A 79 19.18 3.43 -11.19
N ALA A 80 18.19 4.24 -10.82
CA ALA A 80 18.40 5.65 -10.54
C ALA A 80 19.19 5.88 -9.25
N GLY A 81 19.29 4.88 -8.35
CA GLY A 81 20.11 4.92 -7.13
C GLY A 81 19.47 5.71 -5.97
N HIS A 82 18.14 5.77 -5.92
CA HIS A 82 17.40 6.38 -4.80
C HIS A 82 17.23 5.35 -3.66
N PRO A 83 17.76 5.61 -2.44
CA PRO A 83 17.70 4.68 -1.31
C PRO A 83 16.36 4.76 -0.56
N VAL A 84 15.27 4.53 -1.30
CA VAL A 84 13.90 4.62 -0.78
C VAL A 84 13.55 3.43 0.11
N VAL A 85 12.57 3.63 1.00
CA VAL A 85 11.89 2.52 1.69
C VAL A 85 10.62 2.17 0.93
N TRP A 86 10.44 0.89 0.61
CA TRP A 86 9.21 0.41 -0.03
C TRP A 86 8.22 -0.12 1.01
N LEU A 87 7.01 0.43 1.04
CA LEU A 87 5.88 -0.09 1.81
C LEU A 87 4.79 -0.61 0.88
N CYS A 88 4.06 -1.64 1.32
CA CYS A 88 2.84 -2.10 0.65
C CYS A 88 1.60 -1.51 1.31
N ASP A 89 0.77 -0.81 0.53
CA ASP A 89 -0.62 -0.47 0.84
C ASP A 89 -1.54 -1.40 0.02
N PRO A 90 -1.84 -2.59 0.54
CA PRO A 90 -2.70 -3.57 -0.12
C PRO A 90 -4.19 -3.21 -0.01
N MET A 91 -4.53 -1.99 0.45
CA MET A 91 -5.90 -1.60 0.77
C MET A 91 -6.51 -0.85 -0.41
N HIS A 92 -5.90 0.28 -0.78
CA HIS A 92 -6.48 1.24 -1.72
C HIS A 92 -6.46 0.76 -3.18
N GLY A 93 -5.73 -0.30 -3.49
CA GLY A 93 -5.74 -0.96 -4.79
C GLY A 93 -6.89 -1.96 -4.97
N ASN A 94 -7.52 -2.40 -3.87
CA ASN A 94 -8.43 -3.56 -3.85
C ASN A 94 -9.87 -3.22 -3.41
N THR A 95 -10.25 -1.94 -3.40
CA THR A 95 -11.62 -1.53 -3.08
C THR A 95 -12.57 -1.88 -4.22
N VAL A 96 -13.67 -2.56 -3.90
CA VAL A 96 -14.76 -2.92 -4.80
C VAL A 96 -16.10 -2.43 -4.26
N GLN A 97 -17.13 -2.36 -5.10
CA GLN A 97 -18.51 -2.18 -4.61
C GLN A 97 -19.04 -3.51 -4.11
N GLY A 98 -19.57 -3.51 -2.90
CA GLY A 98 -20.23 -4.65 -2.26
C GLY A 98 -21.75 -4.47 -2.19
N PRO A 99 -22.43 -5.31 -1.39
CA PRO A 99 -23.89 -5.28 -1.25
C PRO A 99 -24.40 -3.91 -0.81
N ARG A 100 -25.58 -3.52 -1.32
CA ARG A 100 -26.24 -2.23 -1.03
C ARG A 100 -25.39 -1.00 -1.39
N GLY A 101 -24.44 -1.13 -2.32
CA GLY A 101 -23.58 -0.04 -2.76
C GLY A 101 -22.48 0.36 -1.77
N LEU A 102 -22.34 -0.37 -0.65
CA LEU A 102 -21.24 -0.14 0.29
C LEU A 102 -19.92 -0.60 -0.31
N LYS A 103 -18.87 0.20 -0.17
CA LYS A 103 -17.53 -0.23 -0.56
C LYS A 103 -17.06 -1.35 0.36
N THR A 104 -16.42 -2.36 -0.20
CA THR A 104 -15.73 -3.39 0.57
C THR A 104 -14.38 -3.74 -0.04
N ARG A 105 -13.62 -4.57 0.66
CA ARG A 105 -12.35 -5.16 0.20
C ARG A 105 -12.37 -6.64 0.59
N HIS A 106 -11.83 -7.50 -0.27
CA HIS A 106 -11.66 -8.92 0.06
C HIS A 106 -10.30 -9.14 0.71
N VAL A 107 -10.27 -9.75 1.88
CA VAL A 107 -9.02 -10.05 2.61
C VAL A 107 -8.07 -10.89 1.75
N ALA A 108 -8.58 -11.84 0.96
CA ALA A 108 -7.77 -12.63 0.04
C ALA A 108 -7.04 -11.78 -1.03
N ALA A 109 -7.67 -10.70 -1.53
CA ALA A 109 -7.02 -9.79 -2.47
C ALA A 109 -5.93 -8.95 -1.77
N ILE A 110 -6.20 -8.51 -0.54
CA ILE A 110 -5.22 -7.80 0.30
C ILE A 110 -3.98 -8.68 0.50
N GLU A 111 -4.16 -9.93 0.94
CA GLU A 111 -3.09 -10.91 1.13
C GLU A 111 -2.33 -11.22 -0.17
N ALA A 112 -3.05 -11.37 -1.29
CA ALA A 112 -2.43 -11.60 -2.60
C ALA A 112 -1.54 -10.42 -3.05
N GLU A 113 -1.95 -9.18 -2.79
CA GLU A 113 -1.11 -8.02 -3.08
C GLU A 113 0.13 -7.96 -2.19
N VAL A 114 0.02 -8.29 -0.89
CA VAL A 114 1.17 -8.38 0.02
C VAL A 114 2.17 -9.42 -0.47
N THR A 115 1.72 -10.62 -0.82
CA THR A 115 2.57 -11.69 -1.37
C THR A 115 3.23 -11.29 -2.68
N GLY A 116 2.46 -10.68 -3.60
CA GLY A 116 2.98 -10.21 -4.87
C GLY A 116 4.02 -9.09 -4.71
N PHE A 117 3.77 -8.14 -3.81
CA PHE A 117 4.72 -7.08 -3.47
C PHE A 117 6.02 -7.63 -2.89
N HIS A 118 5.93 -8.56 -1.93
CA HIS A 118 7.09 -9.23 -1.34
C HIS A 118 7.95 -9.86 -2.43
N ARG A 119 7.35 -10.72 -3.26
CA ARG A 119 8.04 -11.40 -4.35
C ARG A 119 8.75 -10.43 -5.31
N VAL A 120 8.08 -9.36 -5.72
CA VAL A 120 8.67 -8.38 -6.66
C VAL A 120 9.90 -7.71 -6.07
N LEU A 121 9.89 -7.36 -4.78
CA LEU A 121 11.04 -6.74 -4.14
C LEU A 121 12.19 -7.72 -3.91
N THR A 122 11.89 -8.94 -3.44
CA THR A 122 12.93 -9.93 -3.18
C THR A 122 13.61 -10.44 -4.45
N GLU A 123 12.85 -10.62 -5.55
CA GLU A 123 13.40 -10.90 -6.88
C GLU A 123 14.32 -9.77 -7.39
N ALA A 124 14.09 -8.53 -6.95
CA ALA A 124 14.94 -7.38 -7.25
C ALA A 124 16.10 -7.19 -6.25
N GLY A 125 16.28 -8.10 -5.28
CA GLY A 125 17.29 -8.00 -4.23
C GLY A 125 17.02 -6.91 -3.19
N ILE A 126 15.78 -6.45 -3.07
CA ILE A 126 15.35 -5.38 -2.16
C ILE A 126 14.56 -5.99 -1.01
N ARG A 127 14.92 -5.65 0.24
CA ARG A 127 14.15 -6.04 1.42
C ARG A 127 12.86 -5.19 1.52
N PRO A 128 11.67 -5.80 1.58
CA PRO A 128 10.43 -5.07 1.86
C PRO A 128 10.49 -4.28 3.18
N GLY A 129 10.06 -3.02 3.16
CA GLY A 129 10.13 -2.13 4.32
C GLY A 129 8.96 -2.25 5.29
N GLY A 130 7.82 -2.79 4.86
CA GLY A 130 6.65 -2.97 5.72
C GLY A 130 5.29 -2.80 5.02
N LEU A 131 4.25 -2.62 5.83
CA LEU A 131 2.86 -2.48 5.41
C LEU A 131 2.28 -1.11 5.80
N HIS A 132 1.29 -0.65 5.04
CA HIS A 132 0.47 0.53 5.32
C HIS A 132 -1.01 0.11 5.24
N LEU A 133 -1.59 -0.22 6.40
CA LEU A 133 -2.94 -0.79 6.50
C LEU A 133 -3.95 0.21 7.07
N GLU A 134 -5.20 0.08 6.62
CA GLU A 134 -6.35 0.71 7.27
C GLU A 134 -7.03 -0.33 8.16
N ALA A 135 -6.94 -0.17 9.47
CA ALA A 135 -7.46 -1.11 10.44
C ALA A 135 -8.16 -0.42 11.60
N THR A 136 -9.02 -1.15 12.31
CA THR A 136 -9.67 -0.71 13.54
C THR A 136 -9.69 -1.82 14.58
N ALA A 137 -9.63 -1.44 15.86
CA ALA A 137 -9.82 -2.38 16.97
C ALA A 137 -11.29 -2.80 17.15
N GLY A 138 -12.22 -2.07 16.52
CA GLY A 138 -13.65 -2.37 16.56
C GLY A 138 -13.98 -3.71 15.88
N ASP A 139 -15.03 -4.35 16.40
CA ASP A 139 -15.58 -5.58 15.81
C ASP A 139 -16.50 -5.21 14.63
N VAL A 140 -15.88 -4.87 13.50
CA VAL A 140 -16.53 -4.41 12.27
C VAL A 140 -16.59 -5.49 11.20
N THR A 141 -17.53 -5.34 10.26
CA THR A 141 -17.73 -6.24 9.11
C THR A 141 -17.37 -5.58 7.77
N GLU A 142 -16.51 -4.56 7.77
CA GLU A 142 -16.25 -3.71 6.59
C GLU A 142 -15.54 -4.42 5.42
N CYS A 143 -14.65 -5.38 5.71
CA CYS A 143 -13.94 -6.19 4.72
C CYS A 143 -14.44 -7.64 4.72
N VAL A 144 -14.64 -8.21 3.53
CA VAL A 144 -15.13 -9.58 3.30
C VAL A 144 -13.99 -10.60 3.44
N GLY A 145 -14.28 -11.72 4.07
CA GLY A 145 -13.35 -12.83 4.26
C GLY A 145 -12.67 -12.81 5.62
N GLY A 146 -11.42 -13.27 5.64
CA GLY A 146 -10.71 -13.68 6.86
C GLY A 146 -10.76 -15.19 7.07
N ARG A 147 -10.08 -15.66 8.13
CA ARG A 147 -10.01 -17.07 8.51
C ARG A 147 -11.38 -17.58 8.96
N ALA A 148 -11.55 -18.91 8.98
CA ALA A 148 -12.82 -19.56 9.33
C ALA A 148 -13.40 -19.08 10.67
N ASP A 149 -12.56 -18.98 11.71
CA ASP A 149 -12.92 -18.34 12.99
C ASP A 149 -12.94 -16.80 12.84
N GLY A 150 -14.12 -16.23 12.60
CA GLY A 150 -14.32 -14.79 12.43
C GLY A 150 -14.42 -14.33 10.97
N ARG A 151 -14.72 -15.24 10.03
CA ARG A 151 -14.97 -14.91 8.62
C ARG A 151 -16.17 -13.98 8.48
N VAL A 152 -16.01 -12.91 7.71
CA VAL A 152 -17.10 -12.00 7.34
C VAL A 152 -17.64 -12.42 5.97
N ALA A 153 -18.93 -12.77 5.87
CA ALA A 153 -19.58 -13.00 4.59
C ALA A 153 -19.98 -11.68 3.92
N GLU A 154 -20.22 -11.70 2.61
CA GLU A 154 -20.65 -10.49 1.88
C GLU A 154 -21.93 -9.88 2.46
N GLY A 155 -22.91 -10.73 2.82
CA GLY A 155 -24.16 -10.30 3.45
C GLY A 155 -23.98 -9.61 4.79
N ASP A 156 -22.88 -9.88 5.49
CA ASP A 156 -22.58 -9.34 6.82
C ASP A 156 -21.99 -7.92 6.75
N VAL A 157 -21.49 -7.50 5.58
CA VAL A 157 -20.81 -6.21 5.41
C VAL A 157 -21.57 -5.03 6.02
N PRO A 158 -22.89 -4.90 5.81
CA PRO A 158 -23.62 -3.74 6.30
C PRO A 158 -24.00 -3.83 7.79
N LEU A 159 -23.82 -4.99 8.45
CA LEU A 159 -24.27 -5.20 9.84
C LEU A 159 -23.49 -4.33 10.83
N ARG A 160 -22.19 -4.16 10.63
CA ARG A 160 -21.29 -3.37 11.50
C ARG A 160 -20.33 -2.53 10.67
N TYR A 161 -20.91 -1.79 9.73
CA TYR A 161 -20.19 -0.87 8.85
C TYR A 161 -20.11 0.52 9.49
N THR A 162 -18.95 0.86 10.06
CA THR A 162 -18.81 2.06 10.90
C THR A 162 -17.79 3.07 10.38
N THR A 163 -17.09 2.74 9.30
CA THR A 163 -16.18 3.67 8.63
C THR A 163 -16.96 4.84 8.00
N ALA A 164 -16.34 6.02 8.00
CA ALA A 164 -16.86 7.20 7.30
C ALA A 164 -16.40 7.26 5.83
N CYS A 165 -15.44 6.43 5.41
CA CYS A 165 -14.85 6.49 4.09
C CYS A 165 -14.64 5.09 3.50
N ASP A 166 -13.45 4.53 3.66
CA ASP A 166 -13.09 3.24 3.08
C ASP A 166 -13.13 2.12 4.14
N PRO A 167 -13.44 0.87 3.73
CA PRO A 167 -13.61 -0.28 4.62
C PRO A 167 -12.28 -0.69 5.26
N ARG A 168 -12.27 -0.85 6.59
CA ARG A 168 -11.07 -1.17 7.37
C ARG A 168 -11.02 -2.65 7.72
N LEU A 169 -9.81 -3.18 7.89
CA LEU A 169 -9.62 -4.49 8.50
C LEU A 169 -10.06 -4.43 9.97
N ASN A 170 -10.85 -5.42 10.40
CA ASN A 170 -11.07 -5.62 11.83
C ASN A 170 -9.80 -6.21 12.49
N ARG A 171 -9.81 -6.31 13.83
CA ARG A 171 -8.66 -6.78 14.61
C ARG A 171 -8.11 -8.13 14.14
N ARG A 172 -8.98 -9.11 13.86
CA ARG A 172 -8.55 -10.47 13.46
C ARG A 172 -7.94 -10.46 12.07
N GLN A 173 -8.61 -9.82 11.12
CA GLN A 173 -8.13 -9.69 9.74
C GLN A 173 -6.79 -8.93 9.67
N ALA A 174 -6.64 -7.85 10.44
CA ALA A 174 -5.39 -7.09 10.51
C ALA A 174 -4.24 -7.95 11.05
N HIS A 175 -4.49 -8.72 12.12
CA HIS A 175 -3.53 -9.66 12.67
C HIS A 175 -3.11 -10.72 11.64
N ASP A 176 -4.06 -11.29 10.90
CA ASP A 176 -3.78 -12.32 9.89
C ASP A 176 -2.89 -11.79 8.75
N VAL A 177 -3.17 -10.57 8.25
CA VAL A 177 -2.37 -9.93 7.20
C VAL A 177 -0.96 -9.59 7.70
N VAL A 178 -0.82 -9.09 8.94
CA VAL A 178 0.49 -8.83 9.54
C VAL A 178 1.28 -10.12 9.74
N ARG A 179 0.63 -11.20 10.17
CA ARG A 179 1.26 -12.50 10.36
C ARG A 179 1.74 -13.08 9.03
N LEU A 180 0.92 -13.01 7.97
CA LEU A 180 1.33 -13.39 6.62
C LEU A 180 2.60 -12.64 6.19
N PHE A 181 2.64 -11.32 6.36
CA PHE A 181 3.81 -10.53 6.02
C PHE A 181 5.03 -10.94 6.86
N ALA A 182 4.86 -11.14 8.16
CA ALA A 182 5.95 -11.61 9.03
C ALA A 182 6.51 -12.97 8.60
N ASP A 183 5.63 -13.93 8.28
CA ASP A 183 6.02 -15.26 7.80
C ASP A 183 6.85 -15.14 6.50
N LEU A 184 6.39 -14.34 5.52
CA LEU A 184 7.12 -14.09 4.27
C LEU A 184 8.53 -13.54 4.52
N MET A 185 8.68 -12.58 5.43
CA MET A 185 9.97 -11.94 5.75
C MET A 185 10.97 -12.87 6.45
N THR A 186 10.54 -14.05 6.93
CA THR A 186 11.38 -15.07 7.58
C THR A 186 11.74 -16.25 6.68
N THR A 187 11.16 -16.31 5.47
CA THR A 187 11.36 -17.44 4.55
C THR A 187 12.47 -17.18 3.51
N ASP A 188 13.16 -16.03 3.62
CA ASP A 188 14.35 -15.64 2.84
C ASP A 188 15.64 -15.85 3.66
#